data_AF-A0A7L3TJI7-F1
#
_entry.id   AF-A0A7L3TJI7-F1
#
_cell.length_a   1.000
_cell.length_b   1.000
_cell.length_c   1.000
_cell.angle_alpha   90.00
_cell.angle_beta   90.00
_cell.angle_gamma   90.00
#
_symmetry.space_group_name_H-M   'P 1'
#
loop_
_entity.id
_entity.type
_entity.pdbx_description
1 polymer ?
#
loop_
_entity_poly.entity_id
_entity_poly.type
_entity_poly.pdbx_seq_one_letter_code
_entity_poly.pdbx_strand_id
1 'polypeptide(L)'
;VDGSHWLSMREVLDSLKEKGHEIVIVAPEISLYIKPTKNFVMKMYPVPFTQDEMRGNFQAFLQDVLEEGSFLERFLKIYQGMKKVS
;
A
#
# COMPACT_ATOMS: atom_id res chain seq x y z
N VAL A 1 1.46 0.05 4.62
CA VAL A 1 1.42 -0.10 3.15
C VAL A 1 -0.01 -0.34 2.72
N ASP A 2 -0.47 0.39 1.71
CA ASP A 2 -1.80 0.40 1.10
C ASP A 2 -2.04 -0.77 0.10
N GLY A 3 -1.39 -1.91 0.28
CA GLY A 3 -1.32 -3.01 -0.70
C GLY A 3 -2.54 -3.93 -0.71
N SER A 4 -2.41 -5.12 -0.10
CA SER A 4 -3.41 -6.20 -0.17
C SER A 4 -4.83 -5.75 0.17
N HIS A 5 -4.98 -4.90 1.19
CA HIS A 5 -6.28 -4.40 1.63
C HIS A 5 -6.98 -3.56 0.56
N TRP A 6 -6.26 -2.70 -0.16
CA TRP A 6 -6.83 -1.89 -1.23
C TRP A 6 -7.24 -2.75 -2.42
N LEU A 7 -6.40 -3.71 -2.81
CA LEU A 7 -6.69 -4.61 -3.93
C LEU A 7 -7.94 -5.45 -3.67
N SER A 8 -8.07 -6.03 -2.47
CA SER A 8 -9.26 -6.79 -2.09
C SER A 8 -10.51 -5.93 -1.99
N MET A 9 -10.38 -4.68 -1.54
CA MET A 9 -11.54 -3.79 -1.41
C MET A 9 -12.04 -3.25 -2.75
N ARG A 10 -11.20 -3.18 -3.78
CA ARG A 10 -11.56 -2.56 -5.06
C ARG A 10 -12.82 -3.17 -5.68
N GLU A 11 -12.92 -4.48 -5.74
CA GLU A 11 -14.10 -5.17 -6.31
C GLU A 11 -15.39 -4.88 -5.53
N VAL A 12 -15.27 -4.80 -4.19
CA VAL A 12 -16.39 -4.47 -3.32
C VAL A 12 -16.84 -3.02 -3.54
N LEU A 13 -15.89 -2.08 -3.68
CA LEU A 13 -16.19 -0.68 -3.94
C LEU A 13 -16.87 -0.49 -5.31
N ASP A 14 -16.40 -1.18 -6.34
CA ASP A 14 -17.01 -1.15 -7.67
C ASP A 14 -18.47 -1.69 -7.61
N SER A 15 -18.69 -2.82 -6.93
CA SER A 15 -20.03 -3.39 -6.72
C SER A 15 -20.98 -2.47 -5.96
N LEU A 16 -20.48 -1.76 -4.95
CA LEU A 16 -21.27 -0.79 -4.18
C LEU A 16 -21.60 0.45 -5.03
N LYS A 17 -20.68 0.90 -5.88
CA LYS A 17 -20.92 2.02 -6.78
C LYS A 17 -22.02 1.71 -7.79
N GLU A 18 -22.01 0.52 -8.37
CA GLU A 18 -23.05 0.04 -9.29
C GLU A 18 -24.44 0.00 -8.64
N LYS A 19 -24.50 -0.29 -7.34
CA LYS A 19 -25.73 -0.24 -6.53
C LYS A 19 -26.18 1.18 -6.16
N GLY A 20 -25.49 2.21 -6.63
CA GLY A 20 -25.83 3.61 -6.40
C GLY A 20 -25.29 4.19 -5.09
N HIS A 21 -24.39 3.51 -4.39
CA HIS A 21 -23.79 4.07 -3.18
C HIS A 21 -22.78 5.17 -3.51
N GLU A 22 -22.83 6.26 -2.73
CA GLU A 22 -21.77 7.25 -2.72
C GLU A 22 -20.60 6.76 -1.87
N ILE A 23 -19.40 6.80 -2.44
CA ILE A 23 -18.19 6.24 -1.83
C ILE A 23 -17.14 7.33 -1.81
N VAL A 24 -16.57 7.55 -0.63
CA VAL A 24 -15.45 8.47 -0.39
C VAL A 24 -14.25 7.65 0.07
N ILE A 25 -13.16 7.73 -0.69
CA ILE A 25 -11.90 7.07 -0.37
C ILE A 25 -10.97 8.10 0.28
N VAL A 26 -10.42 7.76 1.43
CA VAL A 26 -9.42 8.58 2.12
C VAL A 26 -8.08 7.86 2.06
N ALA A 27 -7.07 8.52 1.48
CA ALA A 27 -5.77 7.92 1.23
C ALA A 27 -4.63 8.94 1.45
N PRO A 28 -3.40 8.51 1.75
CA PRO A 28 -2.25 9.41 1.78
C PRO A 28 -1.99 9.96 0.36
N GLU A 29 -1.45 11.18 0.28
CA GLU A 29 -1.03 11.79 -0.99
C GLU A 29 0.01 10.94 -1.73
N ILE A 30 0.85 10.23 -0.96
CA ILE A 30 1.86 9.30 -1.48
C ILE A 30 1.43 7.89 -1.13
N SER A 31 1.17 7.12 -2.19
CA SER A 31 0.60 5.78 -2.16
C SER A 31 1.20 4.94 -3.29
N LEU A 32 1.35 3.63 -3.07
CA LEU A 32 1.88 2.72 -4.09
C LEU A 32 0.77 2.25 -5.04
N TYR A 33 -0.43 1.99 -4.53
CA TYR A 33 -1.48 1.28 -5.25
C TYR A 33 -2.78 2.08 -5.41
N ILE A 34 -3.05 3.03 -4.53
CA ILE A 34 -4.23 3.88 -4.58
C ILE A 34 -3.93 5.05 -5.53
N LYS A 35 -4.61 5.07 -6.68
CA LYS A 35 -4.50 6.13 -7.67
C LYS A 35 -5.82 6.89 -7.80
N PRO A 36 -5.80 8.19 -8.12
CA PRO A 36 -7.02 8.94 -8.43
C PRO A 36 -7.82 8.24 -9.53
N THR A 37 -9.12 8.03 -9.29
CA THR A 37 -10.05 7.47 -10.28
C THR A 37 -11.27 8.38 -10.41
N LYS A 38 -11.95 8.31 -11.56
CA LYS A 38 -13.21 9.06 -11.77
C LYS A 38 -14.43 8.40 -11.12
N ASN A 39 -14.28 7.16 -10.63
CA ASN A 39 -15.40 6.35 -10.14
C ASN A 39 -15.79 6.71 -8.70
N PHE A 40 -14.84 7.24 -7.92
CA PHE A 40 -14.97 7.50 -6.50
C PHE A 40 -14.52 8.92 -6.15
N VAL A 41 -15.12 9.49 -5.11
CA VAL A 41 -14.59 10.73 -4.53
C VAL A 41 -13.37 10.37 -3.70
N MET A 42 -12.23 11.00 -3.97
CA MET A 42 -10.99 10.74 -3.25
C MET A 42 -10.55 11.97 -2.46
N LYS A 43 -10.25 11.78 -1.18
CA LYS A 43 -9.68 12.78 -0.29
C LYS A 43 -8.27 12.35 0.11
N MET A 44 -7.29 13.16 -0.24
CA MET A 44 -5.90 12.89 0.09
C MET A 44 -5.46 13.67 1.33
N TYR A 45 -4.61 13.05 2.15
CA TYR A 45 -3.98 13.73 3.29
C TYR A 45 -2.45 13.72 3.14
N PRO A 46 -1.78 14.80 3.60
CA PRO A 46 -0.33 14.92 3.46
C PRO A 46 0.41 13.95 4.38
N VAL A 47 1.58 13.50 3.94
CA VAL A 47 2.42 12.57 4.71
C VAL A 47 3.88 13.04 4.76
N PRO A 48 4.60 12.79 5.88
CA PRO A 48 5.96 13.30 6.08
C PRO A 48 7.03 12.39 5.44
N PHE A 49 6.78 11.85 4.25
CA PHE A 49 7.74 11.06 3.48
C PHE A 49 7.54 11.33 2.00
N THR A 50 8.57 11.10 1.21
CA THR A 50 8.57 11.31 -0.24
C THR A 50 8.18 10.04 -0.99
N GLN A 51 7.79 10.21 -2.26
CA GLN A 51 7.50 9.08 -3.13
C GLN A 51 8.73 8.19 -3.36
N ASP A 52 9.94 8.78 -3.41
CA ASP A 52 11.18 8.03 -3.56
C ASP A 52 11.54 7.22 -2.31
N GLU A 53 11.34 7.78 -1.11
CA GLU A 53 11.50 7.03 0.15
C GLU A 53 10.52 5.85 0.21
N MET A 54 9.25 6.08 -0.14
CA MET A 54 8.25 5.00 -0.17
C MET A 54 8.65 3.89 -1.15
N ARG A 55 9.08 4.26 -2.36
CA ARG A 55 9.50 3.31 -3.40
C ARG A 55 10.77 2.56 -3.01
N GLY A 56 11.75 3.25 -2.44
CA GLY A 56 13.00 2.66 -1.96
C GLY A 56 12.75 1.64 -0.86
N ASN A 57 11.94 1.99 0.14
CA ASN A 57 11.56 1.08 1.22
C ASN A 57 10.81 -0.16 0.71
N PHE A 58 9.90 0.03 -0.26
CA PHE A 58 9.18 -1.08 -0.86
C PHE A 58 10.09 -2.00 -1.68
N GLN A 59 11.06 -1.43 -2.42
CA GLN A 59 12.03 -2.21 -3.18
C GLN A 59 12.96 -3.02 -2.27
N ALA A 60 13.45 -2.42 -1.17
CA ALA A 60 14.24 -3.12 -0.17
C ALA A 60 13.47 -4.29 0.46
N PHE A 61 12.21 -4.07 0.82
CA PHE A 61 11.32 -5.13 1.32
C PHE A 61 11.15 -6.27 0.32
N LEU A 62 10.94 -5.96 -0.97
CA LEU A 62 10.84 -7.00 -2.00
C LEU A 62 12.14 -7.79 -2.17
N GLN A 63 13.29 -7.13 -2.07
CA GLN A 63 14.59 -7.81 -2.10
C GLN A 63 14.72 -8.79 -0.94
N ASP A 64 14.44 -8.36 0.29
CA ASP A 64 14.51 -9.22 1.49
C ASP A 64 13.55 -10.43 1.40
N VAL A 65 12.37 -10.24 0.79
CA VAL A 65 11.37 -11.30 0.60
C VAL A 65 11.80 -12.32 -0.46
N LEU A 66 12.41 -11.85 -1.56
CA LEU A 66 12.78 -12.68 -2.70
C LEU A 66 14.18 -13.30 -2.58
N GLU A 67 15.03 -12.77 -1.70
CA GLU A 67 16.40 -13.25 -1.48
C GLU A 67 16.41 -14.73 -1.11
N GLU A 68 17.31 -15.52 -1.70
CA GLU A 68 17.49 -16.94 -1.36
C GLU A 68 18.00 -17.10 0.10
N GLY A 69 17.45 -18.07 0.83
CA GLY A 69 17.82 -18.29 2.24
C GLY A 69 16.80 -19.14 2.99
N SER A 70 17.11 -19.46 4.25
CA SER A 70 16.16 -20.16 5.10
C SER A 70 14.98 -19.25 5.47
N PHE A 71 13.83 -19.85 5.76
CA PHE A 71 12.63 -19.11 6.17
C PHE A 71 12.89 -18.19 7.38
N LEU A 72 13.67 -18.67 8.37
CA LEU A 72 13.94 -17.91 9.59
C LEU A 72 14.83 -16.68 9.32
N GLU A 73 15.85 -16.81 8.46
CA GLU A 73 16.71 -15.69 8.09
C GLU A 73 15.92 -14.60 7.35
N ARG A 74 15.08 -14.99 6.39
CA ARG A 74 14.18 -14.07 5.68
C ARG A 74 13.23 -13.38 6.65
N PHE A 75 12.58 -14.15 7.52
CA PHE A 75 11.64 -13.62 8.51
C PHE A 75 12.30 -12.58 9.43
N LEU A 76 13.51 -12.87 9.93
CA LEU A 76 14.25 -11.95 10.81
C LEU A 76 14.69 -10.68 10.06
N LYS A 77 15.19 -10.79 8.82
CA LYS A 77 15.54 -9.64 7.98
C LYS A 77 14.35 -8.72 7.77
N ILE A 78 13.22 -9.28 7.34
CA ILE A 78 11.96 -8.55 7.13
C ILE A 78 11.48 -7.85 8.42
N TYR A 79 11.52 -8.55 9.57
CA TYR A 79 11.13 -7.97 10.85
C TYR A 79 12.01 -6.77 11.24
N GLN A 80 13.34 -6.89 11.07
CA GLN A 80 14.28 -5.81 11.34
C GLN A 80 14.10 -4.64 10.37
N GLY A 81 13.86 -4.92 9.08
CA GLY A 81 13.55 -3.90 8.08
C GLY A 81 12.30 -3.11 8.43
N MET A 82 11.20 -3.80 8.80
CA MET A 82 9.96 -3.15 9.23
C MET A 82 10.16 -2.26 10.47
N LYS A 83 10.93 -2.71 11.46
CA LYS A 83 11.21 -1.94 12.67
C LYS A 83 11.99 -0.64 12.40
N LYS A 84 12.80 -0.59 11.34
CA LYS A 84 13.57 0.62 10.96
C LYS A 84 12.71 1.67 10.24
N VAL A 85 11.59 1.25 9.66
CA VAL A 85 10.69 2.09 8.85
C VAL A 85 9.48 2.59 9.66
N SER A 86 9.18 1.97 10.81
CA SER A 86 8.26 2.51 11.84
C SER A 86 8.93 3.56 12.71
#